data_AF-A0A4W5KME2-F1
#
_entry.id   AF-A0A4W5KME2-F1
#
_cell.length_a   1.000
_cell.length_b   1.000
_cell.length_c   1.000
_cell.angle_alpha   90.00
_cell.angle_beta   90.00
_cell.angle_gamma   90.00
#
_symmetry.space_group_name_H-M   'P 1'
#
loop_
_entity.id
_entity.type
_entity.pdbx_description
1 polymer ?
#
loop_
_entity_poly.entity_id
_entity_poly.type
_entity_poly.pdbx_seq_one_letter_code
_entity_poly.pdbx_strand_id
1 'polypeptide(L)'
;MVSVGAEIQFRIWSPVMSVVSVQDLNASTRLTAHNAMTTSLCKKSVREIQTERIKLGEYLGMDINEMTKPWGLEVDRVELTVGAVLKPPEDYPSGPGSVILPPSIPGLEGLAGPIQQLAMHFLGNMAGSNNGAPLVRTEDSISFSDEVSSTPLAISRSGAGDEAVAVTRPMSVLELIEGLFLSESLVSKVRASFLFLLQSTDGQQTSYYVDLSQGSGSAGPGPPPEGQVPDVTLSMTDQDLLAMFEGTLRPFAAYTTGRLKVQGDLKTAMKLEEVIKLLRP
;
A
#
# COMPACT_ATOMS: atom_id res chain seq x y z
N MET A 1 12.53 25.69 -11.73
CA MET A 1 11.87 24.47 -11.22
C MET A 1 12.75 23.91 -10.11
N VAL A 2 12.17 23.49 -8.99
CA VAL A 2 12.90 22.83 -7.90
C VAL A 2 12.67 21.34 -8.06
N SER A 3 13.75 20.56 -8.07
CA SER A 3 13.66 19.10 -8.08
C SER A 3 13.60 18.63 -6.63
N VAL A 4 12.65 17.78 -6.28
CA VAL A 4 12.60 17.14 -4.95
C VAL A 4 12.60 15.64 -5.18
N GLY A 5 13.55 14.94 -4.56
CA GLY A 5 13.60 13.49 -4.49
C GLY A 5 13.42 13.03 -3.04
N ALA A 6 13.23 11.74 -2.86
CA ALA A 6 13.28 11.12 -1.55
C ALA A 6 13.93 9.74 -1.64
N GLU A 7 14.66 9.38 -0.59
CA GLU A 7 15.15 8.03 -0.35
C GLU A 7 14.20 7.34 0.61
N ILE A 8 13.78 6.11 0.28
CA ILE A 8 12.80 5.36 1.06
C ILE A 8 13.39 3.99 1.37
N GLN A 9 13.57 3.71 2.65
CA GLN A 9 14.02 2.42 3.15
C GLN A 9 12.84 1.70 3.77
N PHE A 10 12.63 0.46 3.35
CA PHE A 10 11.55 -0.37 3.82
C PHE A 10 12.03 -1.80 4.07
N ARG A 11 11.28 -2.51 4.89
CA ARG A 11 11.44 -3.93 5.16
C ARG A 11 10.14 -4.67 4.85
N ILE A 12 10.29 -5.89 4.35
CA ILE A 12 9.16 -6.79 4.15
C ILE A 12 8.95 -7.55 5.45
N TRP A 13 7.83 -7.33 6.11
CA TRP A 13 7.47 -8.05 7.33
C TRP A 13 6.66 -9.32 7.03
N SER A 14 5.94 -9.35 5.90
CA SER A 14 5.19 -10.53 5.44
C SER A 14 5.50 -10.85 3.98
N PRO A 15 6.37 -11.84 3.70
CA PRO A 15 6.71 -12.22 2.32
C PRO A 15 5.52 -12.83 1.58
N VAL A 16 4.57 -13.44 2.28
CA VAL A 16 3.35 -13.99 1.68
C VAL A 16 2.49 -12.84 1.15
N MET A 17 2.21 -11.83 1.98
CA MET A 17 1.41 -10.66 1.57
C MET A 17 2.08 -9.92 0.41
N SER A 18 3.41 -9.79 0.43
CA SER A 18 4.17 -9.14 -0.64
C SER A 18 4.01 -9.78 -2.02
N VAL A 19 3.68 -11.07 -2.10
CA VAL A 19 3.54 -11.80 -3.38
C VAL A 19 2.08 -11.93 -3.80
N VAL A 20 1.16 -12.08 -2.85
CA VAL A 20 -0.27 -12.28 -3.16
C VAL A 20 -1.03 -10.97 -3.36
N SER A 21 -0.56 -9.87 -2.76
CA SER A 21 -1.28 -8.58 -2.80
C SER A 21 -0.96 -7.75 -4.05
N VAL A 22 0.27 -7.85 -4.56
CA VAL A 22 0.76 -7.04 -5.68
C VAL A 22 1.67 -7.86 -6.59
N GLN A 23 1.54 -7.66 -7.91
CA GLN A 23 2.38 -8.34 -8.90
C GLN A 23 3.85 -7.90 -8.81
N ASP A 24 4.09 -6.61 -8.57
CA ASP A 24 5.43 -6.04 -8.38
C ASP A 24 5.41 -5.07 -7.20
N LEU A 25 6.00 -5.51 -6.08
CA LEU A 25 6.08 -4.73 -4.85
C LEU A 25 6.93 -3.47 -5.00
N ASN A 26 8.04 -3.54 -5.73
CA ASN A 26 8.97 -2.43 -5.85
C ASN A 26 8.39 -1.33 -6.73
N ALA A 27 7.72 -1.70 -7.83
CA ALA A 27 7.01 -0.76 -8.69
C ALA A 27 5.85 -0.10 -7.95
N SER A 28 5.05 -0.89 -7.22
CA SER A 28 3.89 -0.40 -6.48
C SER A 28 4.29 0.55 -5.34
N THR A 29 5.30 0.17 -4.55
CA THR A 29 5.84 1.00 -3.46
C THR A 29 6.38 2.32 -3.99
N ARG A 30 7.11 2.32 -5.11
CA ARG A 30 7.63 3.54 -5.73
C ARG A 30 6.51 4.46 -6.19
N LEU A 31 5.45 3.92 -6.79
CA LEU A 31 4.32 4.72 -7.27
C LEU A 31 3.53 5.34 -6.12
N THR A 32 3.26 4.58 -5.07
CA THR A 32 2.58 5.05 -3.86
C THR A 32 3.38 6.16 -3.20
N ALA A 33 4.67 5.94 -2.98
CA ALA A 33 5.57 6.95 -2.44
C ALA A 33 5.58 8.23 -3.30
N HIS A 34 5.66 8.08 -4.62
CA HIS A 34 5.63 9.22 -5.54
C HIS A 34 4.31 10.00 -5.45
N ASN A 35 3.18 9.30 -5.35
CA ASN A 35 1.87 9.94 -5.19
C ASN A 35 1.76 10.69 -3.86
N ALA A 36 2.12 10.05 -2.75
CA ALA A 36 2.14 10.65 -1.41
C ALA A 36 3.03 11.90 -1.38
N MET A 37 4.23 11.82 -1.96
CA MET A 37 5.13 12.96 -2.10
C MET A 37 4.52 14.08 -2.94
N THR A 38 3.94 13.76 -4.09
CA THR A 38 3.32 14.77 -4.96
C THR A 38 2.19 15.49 -4.21
N THR A 39 1.29 14.72 -3.59
CA THR A 39 0.12 15.26 -2.89
C THR A 39 0.50 16.15 -1.70
N SER A 40 1.55 15.76 -0.96
CA SER A 40 2.01 16.47 0.24
C SER A 40 2.91 17.66 -0.09
N LEU A 41 3.85 17.50 -1.03
CA LEU A 41 4.85 18.52 -1.36
C LEU A 41 4.31 19.60 -2.30
N CYS A 42 3.32 19.31 -3.17
CA CYS A 42 2.71 20.33 -4.03
C CYS A 42 2.02 21.45 -3.24
N LYS A 43 1.64 21.20 -1.99
CA LYS A 43 0.99 22.18 -1.11
C LYS A 43 2.00 22.97 -0.27
N LYS A 44 3.30 22.67 -0.35
CA LYS A 44 4.37 23.23 0.49
C LYS A 44 5.30 24.12 -0.31
N SER A 45 5.78 25.19 0.30
CA SER A 45 6.81 26.03 -0.29
C SER A 45 8.19 25.38 -0.19
N VAL A 46 9.10 25.74 -1.09
CA VAL A 46 10.49 25.23 -1.08
C VAL A 46 11.19 25.49 0.26
N ARG A 47 10.92 26.65 0.88
CA ARG A 47 11.49 27.03 2.18
C ARG A 47 11.00 26.11 3.30
N GLU A 48 9.70 25.83 3.34
CA GLU A 48 9.12 24.90 4.31
C GLU A 48 9.67 23.49 4.10
N ILE A 49 9.77 23.02 2.85
CA ILE A 49 10.35 21.69 2.55
C ILE A 49 11.80 21.60 3.06
N GLN A 50 12.60 22.66 2.92
CA GLN A 50 13.97 22.68 3.42
C GLN A 50 14.08 22.73 4.95
N THR A 51 13.23 23.53 5.61
CA THR A 51 13.25 23.71 7.07
C THR A 51 12.62 22.52 7.80
N GLU A 52 11.56 21.93 7.25
CA GLU A 52 10.73 20.91 7.90
C GLU A 52 10.94 19.50 7.33
N ARG A 53 12.01 19.26 6.56
CA ARG A 53 12.30 17.98 5.89
C ARG A 53 12.13 16.74 6.77
N ILE A 54 12.51 16.81 8.05
CA ILE A 54 12.40 15.67 8.98
C ILE A 54 10.93 15.39 9.30
N LYS A 55 10.17 16.43 9.67
CA LYS A 55 8.74 16.32 10.00
C LYS A 55 7.92 15.85 8.79
N LEU A 56 8.26 16.36 7.60
CA LEU A 56 7.63 15.93 6.35
C LEU A 56 7.99 14.48 6.00
N GLY A 57 9.22 14.05 6.27
CA GLY A 57 9.64 12.65 6.12
C GLY A 57 8.86 11.71 7.05
N GLU A 58 8.68 12.07 8.32
CA GLU A 58 7.87 11.30 9.28
C GLU A 58 6.41 11.22 8.83
N TYR A 59 5.84 12.35 8.42
CA TYR A 59 4.46 12.40 7.92
C TYR A 59 4.27 11.52 6.66
N LEU A 60 5.17 11.64 5.69
CA LEU A 60 5.16 10.81 4.49
C LEU A 60 5.37 9.33 4.81
N GLY A 61 6.23 9.00 5.77
CA GLY A 61 6.41 7.63 6.23
C GLY A 61 5.12 7.04 6.78
N MET A 62 4.37 7.82 7.56
CA MET A 62 3.08 7.40 8.10
C MET A 62 2.03 7.18 6.99
N ASP A 63 1.92 8.13 6.06
CA ASP A 63 0.99 8.08 4.92
C ASP A 63 1.30 6.90 3.98
N ILE A 64 2.58 6.70 3.63
CA ILE A 64 3.01 5.57 2.80
C ILE A 64 2.75 4.24 3.53
N ASN A 65 3.05 4.15 4.83
CA ASN A 65 2.81 2.94 5.61
C ASN A 65 1.34 2.55 5.67
N GLU A 66 0.44 3.52 5.76
CA GLU A 66 -1.00 3.26 5.71
C GLU A 66 -1.39 2.55 4.40
N MET A 67 -0.82 2.99 3.28
CA MET A 67 -1.10 2.42 1.95
C MET A 67 -0.36 1.10 1.69
N THR A 68 0.81 0.86 2.30
CA THR A 68 1.65 -0.33 2.05
C THR A 68 1.45 -1.47 3.05
N LYS A 69 0.75 -1.23 4.17
CA LYS A 69 0.33 -2.26 5.13
C LYS A 69 -0.23 -3.53 4.49
N PRO A 70 -1.21 -3.47 3.56
CA PRO A 70 -1.76 -4.68 2.93
C PRO A 70 -0.74 -5.44 2.08
N TRP A 71 0.40 -4.82 1.74
CA TRP A 71 1.45 -5.46 0.95
C TRP A 71 2.48 -6.22 1.78
N GLY A 72 2.35 -6.22 3.12
CA GLY A 72 3.33 -6.87 3.97
C GLY A 72 4.65 -6.12 4.07
N LEU A 73 4.63 -4.81 3.82
CA LEU A 73 5.78 -3.92 3.80
C LEU A 73 5.63 -2.81 4.84
N GLU A 74 6.74 -2.45 5.48
CA GLU A 74 6.83 -1.34 6.41
C GLU A 74 8.01 -0.45 6.02
N VAL A 75 7.77 0.84 5.91
CA VAL A 75 8.76 1.90 5.66
C VAL A 75 9.40 2.28 6.99
N ASP A 76 10.70 2.02 7.12
CA ASP A 76 11.50 2.34 8.30
C ASP A 76 12.02 3.80 8.26
N ARG A 77 12.27 4.34 7.06
CA ARG A 77 12.82 5.68 6.89
C ARG A 77 12.44 6.32 5.56
N VAL A 78 12.06 7.60 5.62
CA VAL A 78 11.88 8.48 4.46
C VAL A 78 12.79 9.69 4.62
N GLU A 79 13.71 9.89 3.68
CA GLU A 79 14.64 11.02 3.68
C GLU A 79 14.42 11.90 2.44
N LEU A 80 13.95 13.14 2.65
CA LEU A 80 13.72 14.10 1.58
C LEU A 80 15.04 14.75 1.12
N THR A 81 15.29 14.71 -0.18
CA THR A 81 16.45 15.31 -0.83
C THR A 81 15.99 16.41 -1.79
N VAL A 82 16.25 17.67 -1.48
CA VAL A 82 15.91 18.80 -2.37
C VAL A 82 17.08 19.02 -3.34
N GLY A 83 16.87 18.70 -4.61
CA GLY A 83 17.81 18.96 -5.69
C GLY A 83 17.87 20.45 -6.01
N ALA A 84 19.10 20.97 -6.12
CA ALA A 84 19.33 22.36 -6.53
C ALA A 84 18.77 22.62 -7.94
N VAL A 85 18.34 23.88 -8.15
CA VAL A 85 17.73 24.43 -9.37
C VAL A 85 18.43 23.92 -10.64
N LEU A 86 17.68 23.24 -11.51
CA LEU A 86 18.10 23.05 -12.91
C LEU A 86 18.18 24.43 -13.56
N LYS A 87 19.40 24.91 -13.83
CA LYS A 87 19.62 26.08 -14.69
C LYS A 87 18.95 25.77 -16.06
N PRO A 88 18.09 26.64 -16.59
CA PRO A 88 17.73 26.54 -18.01
C PRO A 88 19.02 26.63 -18.85
N PRO A 89 19.07 26.04 -20.06
CA PRO A 89 20.24 26.17 -20.92
C PRO A 89 20.54 27.66 -21.06
N GLU A 90 21.77 28.07 -20.78
CA GLU A 90 22.18 29.44 -21.02
C GLU A 90 21.95 29.72 -22.50
N ASP A 91 21.03 30.66 -22.81
CA ASP A 91 20.93 31.26 -24.13
C ASP A 91 22.34 31.75 -24.47
N TYR A 92 22.95 31.08 -25.44
CA TYR A 92 24.28 31.42 -25.92
C TYR A 92 24.31 32.91 -26.26
N PRO A 93 25.16 33.73 -25.62
CA PRO A 93 25.38 35.08 -26.11
C PRO A 93 25.98 34.94 -27.50
N SER A 94 25.21 35.43 -28.47
CA SER A 94 25.65 35.63 -29.84
C SER A 94 26.88 36.56 -29.82
N GLY A 95 28.07 35.96 -29.93
CA GLY A 95 29.35 36.65 -30.04
C GLY A 95 30.13 36.05 -31.22
N PRO A 96 30.73 36.87 -32.10
CA PRO A 96 31.16 36.41 -33.41
C PRO A 96 32.51 35.70 -33.32
N GLY A 97 32.60 34.51 -33.92
CA GLY A 97 33.88 33.90 -34.27
C GLY A 97 34.29 32.70 -33.43
N SER A 98 33.75 31.53 -33.77
CA SER A 98 34.57 30.32 -33.96
C SER A 98 33.74 29.30 -34.72
N VAL A 99 33.89 29.34 -36.04
CA VAL A 99 33.29 28.40 -36.97
C VAL A 99 34.21 27.17 -37.03
N ILE A 100 33.83 26.10 -36.35
CA ILE A 100 34.38 24.76 -36.65
C ILE A 100 33.37 24.10 -37.58
N LEU A 101 33.57 24.29 -38.89
CA LEU A 101 32.79 23.64 -39.94
C LEU A 101 33.25 22.17 -40.06
N PRO A 102 32.37 21.16 -39.97
CA PRO A 102 32.70 19.83 -40.46
C PRO A 102 32.72 19.82 -42.01
N PRO A 103 33.51 18.94 -42.66
CA PRO A 103 33.71 18.96 -44.10
C PRO A 103 32.39 18.66 -44.83
N SER A 104 31.97 19.59 -45.70
CA SER A 104 30.76 19.48 -46.50
C SER A 104 30.88 18.35 -47.53
N ILE A 105 29.91 17.44 -47.52
CA ILE A 105 29.69 16.45 -48.58
C ILE A 105 28.86 17.14 -49.67
N PRO A 106 29.32 17.21 -50.93
CA PRO A 106 28.57 17.82 -52.03
C PRO A 106 27.27 17.05 -52.31
N GLY A 107 26.14 17.77 -52.36
CA GLY A 107 24.88 17.26 -52.91
C GLY A 107 23.62 17.41 -52.04
N LEU A 108 23.73 17.87 -50.78
CA LEU A 108 22.60 17.93 -49.85
C LEU A 108 22.37 19.35 -49.31
N GLU A 109 22.14 20.31 -50.20
CA GLU A 109 21.73 21.65 -49.78
C GLU A 109 20.25 21.63 -49.40
N GLY A 110 19.94 21.66 -48.10
CA GLY A 110 18.56 21.93 -47.65
C GLY A 110 18.09 21.36 -46.30
N LEU A 111 18.88 20.57 -45.56
CA LEU A 111 18.45 20.02 -44.27
C LEU A 111 19.29 20.57 -43.12
N ALA A 112 18.71 21.47 -42.33
CA ALA A 112 19.31 21.97 -41.11
C ALA A 112 19.03 21.02 -39.92
N GLY A 113 20.07 20.76 -39.12
CA GLY A 113 19.95 20.28 -37.75
C GLY A 113 19.84 18.75 -37.56
N PRO A 114 19.29 18.29 -36.42
CA PRO A 114 19.42 16.92 -35.88
C PRO A 114 18.94 15.79 -36.82
N ILE A 115 18.18 16.13 -37.85
CA ILE A 115 17.74 15.22 -38.91
C ILE A 115 18.93 14.69 -39.73
N GLN A 116 20.00 15.48 -39.90
CA GLN A 116 21.21 15.05 -40.61
C GLN A 116 22.01 14.01 -39.80
N GLN A 117 22.01 14.12 -38.47
CA GLN A 117 22.58 13.09 -37.58
C GLN A 117 21.79 11.78 -37.65
N LEU A 118 20.46 11.86 -37.77
CA LEU A 118 19.63 10.68 -37.94
C LEU A 118 19.85 10.02 -39.32
N ALA A 119 20.07 10.81 -40.37
CA ALA A 119 20.38 10.32 -41.71
C ALA A 119 21.75 9.62 -41.80
N MET A 120 22.78 10.13 -41.10
CA MET A 120 24.09 9.47 -41.00
C MET A 120 23.99 8.11 -40.26
N HIS A 121 23.17 8.01 -39.22
CA HIS A 121 22.95 6.76 -38.50
C HIS A 121 22.20 5.72 -39.33
N PHE A 122 21.27 6.13 -40.20
CA PHE A 122 20.55 5.23 -41.09
C PHE A 122 21.39 4.77 -42.30
N LEU A 123 22.21 5.64 -42.89
CA LEU A 123 23.01 5.29 -44.08
C LEU A 123 24.23 4.42 -43.74
N GLY A 124 24.71 4.44 -42.49
CA GLY A 124 25.76 3.54 -42.02
C GLY A 124 25.34 2.06 -41.90
N ASN A 125 24.03 1.75 -41.97
CA ASN A 125 23.49 0.42 -41.67
C ASN A 125 22.99 -0.36 -42.90
N MET A 126 23.38 0.03 -44.13
CA MET A 126 22.93 -0.64 -45.37
C MET A 126 24.04 -1.21 -46.26
N ALA A 127 25.26 -1.42 -45.74
CA ALA A 127 26.28 -2.19 -46.44
C ALA A 127 27.19 -2.97 -45.47
N GLY A 128 27.04 -4.29 -45.44
CA GLY A 128 28.10 -5.22 -44.99
C GLY A 128 27.70 -6.22 -43.90
N SER A 129 27.72 -7.50 -44.26
CA SER A 129 27.31 -8.68 -43.49
C SER A 129 28.46 -9.30 -42.65
N ASN A 130 28.08 -10.17 -41.70
CA ASN A 130 28.84 -11.22 -40.96
C ASN A 130 29.45 -10.96 -39.55
N ASN A 131 28.84 -11.66 -38.55
CA ASN A 131 29.35 -12.35 -37.33
C ASN A 131 30.38 -11.66 -36.41
N GLY A 132 30.27 -11.59 -35.06
CA GLY A 132 29.26 -12.04 -34.09
C GLY A 132 29.80 -11.93 -32.64
N ALA A 133 28.95 -11.40 -31.73
CA ALA A 133 28.99 -11.32 -30.24
C ALA A 133 29.76 -10.18 -29.52
N PRO A 134 29.31 -9.68 -28.33
CA PRO A 134 27.96 -9.69 -27.76
C PRO A 134 27.49 -8.32 -27.15
N LEU A 135 26.21 -8.33 -26.72
CA LEU A 135 25.53 -7.52 -25.69
C LEU A 135 24.72 -6.26 -26.08
N VAL A 136 23.40 -6.49 -26.04
CA VAL A 136 22.36 -5.78 -25.25
C VAL A 136 22.02 -4.33 -25.62
N ARG A 137 20.77 -4.14 -26.06
CA ARG A 137 19.80 -3.19 -25.45
C ARG A 137 18.36 -3.48 -25.91
N THR A 138 17.52 -3.70 -24.90
CA THR A 138 16.11 -3.32 -24.67
C THR A 138 15.58 -2.21 -25.61
N GLU A 139 14.33 -2.15 -26.11
CA GLU A 139 13.00 -2.30 -25.48
C GLU A 139 11.87 -2.63 -26.49
N ASP A 140 10.82 -3.23 -25.94
CA ASP A 140 9.39 -3.17 -26.28
C ASP A 140 8.88 -3.41 -27.72
N SER A 141 8.16 -4.52 -27.90
CA SER A 141 6.77 -4.46 -28.39
C SER A 141 6.00 -5.75 -28.15
N ILE A 142 4.69 -5.60 -27.99
CA ILE A 142 3.69 -6.53 -27.48
C ILE A 142 3.20 -7.44 -28.63
N SER A 143 2.93 -8.73 -28.36
CA SER A 143 2.27 -9.63 -29.31
C SER A 143 1.34 -10.63 -28.61
N PHE A 144 0.07 -10.64 -29.02
CA PHE A 144 -0.97 -11.63 -28.72
C PHE A 144 -0.95 -12.79 -29.75
N SER A 145 -1.22 -14.02 -29.31
CA SER A 145 -1.85 -15.19 -30.02
C SER A 145 -1.77 -16.38 -29.04
N ASP A 146 -2.83 -16.93 -28.44
CA ASP A 146 -4.00 -17.69 -28.93
C ASP A 146 -3.72 -19.12 -29.44
N GLU A 147 -4.40 -20.09 -28.78
CA GLU A 147 -4.75 -21.49 -29.14
C GLU A 147 -3.65 -22.54 -29.48
N VAL A 148 -3.69 -23.86 -29.16
CA VAL A 148 -4.39 -24.81 -28.26
C VAL A 148 -3.65 -26.18 -28.40
N SER A 149 -3.97 -27.12 -27.49
CA SER A 149 -4.13 -28.59 -27.70
C SER A 149 -3.14 -29.45 -26.88
N SER A 150 -3.55 -29.96 -25.71
CA SER A 150 -4.30 -31.23 -25.43
C SER A 150 -3.38 -32.47 -25.40
N THR A 151 -2.99 -32.95 -24.20
CA THR A 151 -3.63 -34.00 -23.33
C THR A 151 -2.96 -35.39 -23.53
N PRO A 152 -3.27 -36.44 -22.75
CA PRO A 152 -3.22 -36.60 -21.28
C PRO A 152 -2.44 -37.88 -20.89
N LEU A 153 -2.21 -38.18 -19.60
CA LEU A 153 -2.08 -39.57 -19.10
C LEU A 153 -2.39 -39.63 -17.60
N ALA A 154 -3.14 -40.67 -17.22
CA ALA A 154 -3.93 -40.79 -16.01
C ALA A 154 -3.32 -41.75 -14.97
N ILE A 155 -3.62 -41.46 -13.69
CA ILE A 155 -3.93 -42.36 -12.55
C ILE A 155 -2.88 -43.42 -12.13
N SER A 156 -2.38 -43.30 -10.89
CA SER A 156 -2.61 -44.31 -9.84
C SER A 156 -2.26 -43.83 -8.42
N ARG A 157 -3.31 -43.92 -7.58
CA ARG A 157 -3.48 -43.97 -6.12
C ARG A 157 -2.25 -44.36 -5.25
N SER A 158 -2.07 -43.68 -4.11
CA SER A 158 -2.51 -44.08 -2.76
C SER A 158 -1.53 -43.62 -1.66
N GLY A 159 -2.04 -42.98 -0.60
CA GLY A 159 -1.39 -43.02 0.72
C GLY A 159 -1.20 -41.67 1.44
N ALA A 160 -2.21 -41.33 2.26
CA ALA A 160 -2.10 -40.70 3.59
C ALA A 160 -1.43 -39.31 3.74
N GLY A 161 -2.23 -38.35 4.20
CA GLY A 161 -1.74 -37.14 4.89
C GLY A 161 -2.34 -35.82 4.41
N ASP A 162 -3.66 -35.75 4.25
CA ASP A 162 -4.38 -34.48 4.13
C ASP A 162 -4.54 -33.88 5.53
N GLU A 163 -3.80 -32.81 5.81
CA GLU A 163 -4.29 -31.59 6.47
C GLU A 163 -3.21 -30.53 6.24
N ALA A 164 -3.33 -29.81 5.13
CA ALA A 164 -2.67 -28.53 4.97
C ALA A 164 -3.26 -27.58 6.01
N VAL A 165 -2.63 -27.55 7.18
CA VAL A 165 -2.88 -26.54 8.21
C VAL A 165 -2.55 -25.20 7.57
N ALA A 166 -3.61 -24.51 7.14
CA ALA A 166 -3.58 -23.09 6.94
C ALA A 166 -2.98 -22.49 8.21
N VAL A 167 -1.74 -22.02 8.14
CA VAL A 167 -1.22 -21.09 9.13
C VAL A 167 -1.87 -19.75 8.82
N THR A 168 -3.18 -19.69 9.06
CA THR A 168 -3.92 -18.48 9.34
C THR A 168 -3.26 -17.95 10.60
N ARG A 169 -2.34 -16.99 10.44
CA ARG A 169 -1.89 -16.23 11.61
C ARG A 169 -3.17 -15.66 12.23
N PRO A 170 -3.46 -15.90 13.51
CA PRO A 170 -4.62 -15.29 14.14
C PRO A 170 -4.39 -13.78 14.04
N MET A 171 -5.25 -13.11 13.26
CA MET A 171 -5.29 -11.65 13.27
C MET A 171 -5.44 -11.25 14.74
N SER A 172 -4.48 -10.48 15.23
CA SER A 172 -4.53 -10.11 16.64
C SER A 172 -5.75 -9.23 16.84
N VAL A 173 -6.56 -9.53 17.83
CA VAL A 173 -7.74 -8.73 18.19
C VAL A 173 -7.39 -7.24 18.30
N LEU A 174 -6.19 -6.93 18.77
CA LEU A 174 -5.66 -5.57 18.82
C LEU A 174 -5.60 -4.92 17.43
N GLU A 175 -5.06 -5.61 16.42
CA GLU A 175 -4.96 -5.11 15.04
C GLU A 175 -6.35 -4.95 14.40
N LEU A 176 -7.29 -5.81 14.79
CA LEU A 176 -8.68 -5.78 14.36
C LEU A 176 -9.44 -4.55 14.89
N ILE A 177 -9.12 -4.14 16.12
CA ILE A 177 -9.68 -2.97 16.78
C ILE A 177 -8.92 -1.69 16.36
N GLU A 178 -7.61 -1.74 16.17
CA GLU A 178 -6.84 -0.63 15.60
C GLU A 178 -7.18 -0.37 14.12
N GLY A 179 -7.61 -1.41 13.40
CA GLY A 179 -8.15 -1.33 12.04
C GLY A 179 -9.59 -0.81 11.95
N LEU A 180 -10.21 -0.40 13.07
CA LEU A 180 -11.51 0.27 13.05
C LEU A 180 -11.43 1.58 12.24
N PHE A 181 -11.99 1.57 11.03
CA PHE A 181 -12.26 2.80 10.28
C PHE A 181 -13.43 3.56 10.92
N LEU A 182 -13.12 4.26 12.02
CA LEU A 182 -14.05 5.10 12.76
C LEU A 182 -14.50 6.28 11.89
N SER A 183 -15.82 6.44 11.72
CA SER A 183 -16.42 7.51 10.91
C SER A 183 -17.67 8.07 11.55
N GLU A 184 -17.97 9.34 11.27
CA GLU A 184 -19.22 9.98 11.73
C GLU A 184 -20.48 9.23 11.27
N SER A 185 -20.40 8.56 10.11
CA SER A 185 -21.51 7.76 9.57
C SER A 185 -21.83 6.54 10.45
N LEU A 186 -20.80 5.91 11.03
CA LEU A 186 -20.94 4.79 11.96
C LEU A 186 -21.47 5.28 13.31
N VAL A 187 -20.88 6.36 13.82
CA VAL A 187 -21.33 7.02 15.06
C VAL A 187 -22.81 7.40 14.98
N SER A 188 -23.25 7.98 13.86
CA SER A 188 -24.67 8.36 13.69
C SER A 188 -25.63 7.15 13.68
N LYS A 189 -25.18 5.97 13.23
CA LYS A 189 -26.00 4.74 13.23
C LYS A 189 -26.02 4.05 14.60
N VAL A 190 -24.86 3.97 15.24
CA VAL A 190 -24.69 3.18 16.46
C VAL A 190 -25.02 4.00 17.71
N ARG A 191 -24.44 5.20 17.86
CA ARG A 191 -24.64 6.13 18.99
C ARG A 191 -24.55 5.45 20.36
N ALA A 192 -23.50 4.67 20.59
CA ALA A 192 -23.32 3.93 21.84
C ALA A 192 -21.86 3.60 22.11
N SER A 193 -21.53 3.33 23.38
CA SER A 193 -20.21 2.89 23.83
C SER A 193 -20.22 1.41 24.21
N PHE A 194 -19.22 0.67 23.72
CA PHE A 194 -19.05 -0.77 23.94
C PHE A 194 -17.76 -1.05 24.69
N LEU A 195 -17.83 -1.97 25.65
CA LEU A 195 -16.67 -2.55 26.32
C LEU A 195 -16.59 -4.04 25.99
N PHE A 196 -15.49 -4.47 25.40
CA PHE A 196 -15.19 -5.86 25.10
C PHE A 196 -14.28 -6.43 26.18
N LEU A 197 -14.72 -7.52 26.81
CA LEU A 197 -13.95 -8.31 27.78
C LEU A 197 -13.65 -9.65 27.14
N LEU A 198 -12.42 -9.79 26.68
CA LEU A 198 -12.02 -10.95 25.90
C LEU A 198 -11.19 -11.90 26.76
N GLN A 199 -11.56 -13.16 26.68
CA GLN A 199 -10.86 -14.24 27.35
C GLN A 199 -9.96 -14.93 26.33
N SER A 200 -8.65 -14.80 26.55
CA SER A 200 -7.66 -15.47 25.73
C SER A 200 -7.51 -16.93 26.13
N THR A 201 -6.99 -17.74 25.22
CA THR A 201 -6.75 -19.18 25.45
C THR A 201 -5.73 -19.42 26.55
N ASP A 202 -4.84 -18.46 26.80
CA ASP A 202 -3.85 -18.48 27.89
C ASP A 202 -4.42 -18.09 29.26
N GLY A 203 -5.73 -17.85 29.35
CA GLY A 203 -6.42 -17.42 30.58
C GLY A 203 -6.21 -15.95 30.93
N GLN A 204 -5.47 -15.19 30.12
CA GLN A 204 -5.42 -13.73 30.22
C GLN A 204 -6.76 -13.12 29.77
N GLN A 205 -7.20 -12.10 30.51
CA GLN A 205 -8.35 -11.30 30.16
C GLN A 205 -7.87 -9.95 29.62
N THR A 206 -8.16 -9.69 28.35
CA THR A 206 -7.91 -8.40 27.71
C THR A 206 -9.20 -7.60 27.67
N SER A 207 -9.09 -6.28 27.77
CA SER A 207 -10.24 -5.39 27.65
C SER A 207 -9.98 -4.38 26.54
N TYR A 208 -11.04 -4.03 25.82
CA TYR A 208 -11.01 -3.03 24.76
C TYR A 208 -12.27 -2.20 24.80
N TYR A 209 -12.14 -0.90 24.58
CA TYR A 209 -13.28 0.00 24.50
C TYR A 209 -13.48 0.49 23.06
N VAL A 210 -14.73 0.69 22.69
CA VAL A 210 -15.16 1.26 21.41
C VAL A 210 -16.27 2.25 21.69
N ASP A 211 -15.93 3.53 21.71
CA ASP A 211 -16.85 4.65 21.83
C ASP A 211 -17.33 5.09 20.46
N LEU A 212 -18.61 4.81 20.15
CA LEU A 212 -19.30 5.30 18.95
C LEU A 212 -20.44 6.24 19.32
N SER A 213 -20.29 6.98 20.42
CA SER A 213 -21.32 7.89 20.93
C SER A 213 -21.19 9.32 20.40
N GLN A 214 -19.99 9.81 20.13
CA GLN A 214 -19.70 11.20 19.76
C GLN A 214 -18.62 11.32 18.66
N GLY A 215 -18.71 12.38 17.85
CA GLY A 215 -17.72 12.72 16.82
C GLY A 215 -17.50 11.61 15.78
N SER A 216 -16.24 11.32 15.49
CA SER A 216 -15.84 10.22 14.60
C SER A 216 -15.78 8.86 15.30
N GLY A 217 -15.92 8.82 16.63
CA GLY A 217 -15.72 7.64 17.47
C GLY A 217 -14.27 7.49 17.93
N SER A 218 -14.06 6.68 18.96
CA SER A 218 -12.74 6.34 19.52
C SER A 218 -12.69 4.87 19.90
N ALA A 219 -11.57 4.20 19.67
CA ALA A 219 -11.36 2.83 20.12
C ALA A 219 -9.95 2.66 20.66
N GLY A 220 -9.76 1.73 21.59
CA GLY A 220 -8.44 1.46 22.13
C GLY A 220 -8.39 0.28 23.10
N PRO A 221 -7.17 -0.16 23.45
CA PRO A 221 -6.96 -1.17 24.46
C PRO A 221 -7.24 -0.61 25.86
N GLY A 222 -7.73 -1.49 26.73
CA GLY A 222 -8.06 -1.19 28.12
C GLY A 222 -9.52 -0.82 28.35
N PRO A 223 -9.87 -0.50 29.62
CA PRO A 223 -11.17 0.05 29.95
C PRO A 223 -11.36 1.45 29.34
N PRO A 224 -12.62 1.92 29.20
CA PRO A 224 -12.89 3.28 28.77
C PRO A 224 -12.21 4.31 29.69
N PRO A 225 -11.88 5.51 29.18
CA PRO A 225 -11.24 6.56 29.96
C PRO A 225 -12.04 6.91 31.23
N GLU A 226 -11.32 7.30 32.28
CA GLU A 226 -11.85 7.45 33.63
C GLU A 226 -13.09 8.38 33.65
N GLY A 227 -14.24 7.85 34.06
CA GLY A 227 -15.52 8.58 34.10
C GLY A 227 -16.52 8.26 32.98
N GLN A 228 -16.16 7.45 31.98
CA GLN A 228 -17.12 6.93 30.99
C GLN A 228 -17.65 5.55 31.39
N VAL A 229 -18.97 5.44 31.47
CA VAL A 229 -19.66 4.16 31.66
C VAL A 229 -20.05 3.61 30.28
N PRO A 230 -19.66 2.38 29.92
CA PRO A 230 -20.07 1.78 28.66
C PRO A 230 -21.58 1.46 28.69
N ASP A 231 -22.28 1.69 27.59
CA ASP A 231 -23.70 1.34 27.46
C ASP A 231 -23.89 -0.18 27.44
N VAL A 232 -22.92 -0.90 26.87
CA VAL A 232 -22.92 -2.35 26.72
C VAL A 232 -21.54 -2.92 27.03
N THR A 233 -21.52 -3.95 27.87
CA THR A 233 -20.34 -4.78 28.09
C THR A 233 -20.55 -6.15 27.47
N LEU A 234 -19.63 -6.55 26.60
CA LEU A 234 -19.64 -7.78 25.83
C LEU A 234 -18.51 -8.67 26.32
N SER A 235 -18.81 -9.89 26.75
CA SER A 235 -17.79 -10.86 27.16
C SER A 235 -17.82 -12.09 26.27
N MET A 236 -16.68 -12.43 25.68
CA MET A 236 -16.52 -13.59 24.78
C MET A 236 -15.05 -14.03 24.73
N THR A 237 -14.75 -15.08 23.96
CA THR A 237 -13.36 -15.50 23.72
C THR A 237 -12.77 -14.81 22.49
N ASP A 238 -11.44 -14.73 22.40
CA ASP A 238 -10.75 -14.20 21.22
C ASP A 238 -11.15 -14.94 19.92
N GLN A 239 -11.31 -16.26 20.01
CA GLN A 239 -11.75 -17.09 18.87
C GLN A 239 -13.17 -16.75 18.43
N ASP A 240 -14.09 -16.54 19.37
CA ASP A 240 -15.46 -16.15 19.04
C ASP A 240 -15.50 -14.80 18.34
N LEU A 241 -14.72 -13.84 18.83
CA LEU A 241 -14.62 -12.53 18.22
C LEU A 241 -14.09 -12.63 16.79
N LEU A 242 -12.99 -13.36 16.57
CA LEU A 242 -12.43 -13.57 15.24
C LEU A 242 -13.45 -14.20 14.29
N ALA A 243 -14.16 -15.24 14.74
CA ALA A 243 -15.23 -15.86 13.97
C ALA A 243 -16.37 -14.88 13.63
N MET A 244 -16.65 -13.91 14.50
CA MET A 244 -17.64 -12.87 14.19
C MET A 244 -17.15 -11.94 13.08
N PHE A 245 -15.88 -11.55 13.10
CA PHE A 245 -15.30 -10.71 12.04
C PHE A 245 -15.23 -11.44 10.69
N GLU A 246 -14.85 -12.71 10.68
CA GLU A 246 -14.90 -13.57 9.49
C GLU A 246 -16.34 -13.76 8.97
N GLY A 247 -17.36 -13.47 9.80
CA GLY A 247 -18.77 -13.65 9.47
C GLY A 247 -19.25 -15.09 9.60
N THR A 248 -18.40 -15.99 10.09
CA THR A 248 -18.74 -17.39 10.37
C THR A 248 -19.64 -17.51 11.60
N LEU A 249 -19.52 -16.57 12.56
CA LEU A 249 -20.37 -16.47 13.74
C LEU A 249 -21.17 -15.17 13.76
N ARG A 250 -22.51 -15.25 13.89
CA ARG A 250 -23.33 -14.05 14.07
C ARG A 250 -23.45 -13.66 15.55
N PRO A 251 -23.43 -12.36 15.91
CA PRO A 251 -23.56 -11.90 17.31
C PRO A 251 -24.80 -12.44 18.02
N PHE A 252 -25.96 -12.44 17.35
CA PHE A 252 -27.20 -12.98 17.91
C PHE A 252 -27.09 -14.48 18.22
N ALA A 253 -26.50 -15.25 17.29
CA ALA A 253 -26.30 -16.69 17.49
C ALA A 253 -25.38 -16.95 18.70
N ALA A 254 -24.24 -16.25 18.76
CA ALA A 254 -23.30 -16.37 19.86
C ALA A 254 -23.93 -16.04 21.23
N TYR A 255 -24.82 -15.04 21.27
CA TYR A 255 -25.57 -14.70 22.47
C TYR A 255 -26.50 -15.82 22.90
N THR A 256 -27.32 -16.34 21.98
CA THR A 256 -28.26 -17.43 22.29
C THR A 256 -27.57 -18.74 22.69
N THR A 257 -26.36 -19.00 22.18
CA THR A 257 -25.55 -20.17 22.56
C THR A 257 -24.73 -19.95 23.83
N GLY A 258 -24.76 -18.75 24.43
CA GLY A 258 -24.01 -18.40 25.64
C GLY A 258 -22.51 -18.13 25.44
N ARG A 259 -22.05 -18.08 24.19
CA ARG A 259 -20.65 -17.76 23.81
C ARG A 259 -20.37 -16.26 23.93
N LEU A 260 -21.39 -15.44 23.67
CA LEU A 260 -21.38 -14.01 23.90
C LEU A 260 -22.26 -13.69 25.11
N LYS A 261 -21.66 -13.13 26.16
CA LYS A 261 -22.40 -12.56 27.29
C LYS A 261 -22.56 -11.06 27.07
N VAL A 262 -23.77 -10.57 27.31
CA VAL A 262 -24.12 -9.16 27.14
C VAL A 262 -24.60 -8.63 28.49
N GLN A 263 -24.03 -7.52 28.93
CA GLN A 263 -24.52 -6.71 30.05
C GLN A 263 -24.84 -5.31 29.53
N GLY A 264 -26.02 -4.79 29.87
CA GLY A 264 -26.52 -3.50 29.35
C GLY A 264 -27.70 -3.68 28.41
N ASP A 265 -27.93 -2.70 27.54
CA ASP A 265 -29.08 -2.71 26.63
C ASP A 265 -28.88 -3.70 25.47
N LEU A 266 -29.75 -4.71 25.40
CA LEU A 266 -29.67 -5.76 24.39
C LEU A 266 -29.85 -5.22 22.96
N LYS A 267 -30.69 -4.21 22.76
CA LYS A 267 -30.94 -3.62 21.44
C LYS A 267 -29.68 -2.90 20.94
N THR A 268 -28.98 -2.21 21.82
CA THR A 268 -27.68 -1.61 21.55
C THR A 268 -26.61 -2.67 21.31
N ALA A 269 -26.60 -3.75 22.10
CA ALA A 269 -25.66 -4.87 21.92
C ALA A 269 -25.78 -5.51 20.53
N MET A 270 -26.99 -5.63 19.99
CA MET A 270 -27.20 -6.19 18.65
C MET A 270 -26.76 -5.26 17.52
N LYS A 271 -26.55 -3.95 17.77
CA LYS A 271 -25.93 -3.06 16.79
C LYS A 271 -24.46 -3.41 16.52
N LEU A 272 -23.85 -4.23 17.36
CA LEU A 272 -22.53 -4.82 17.13
C LEU A 272 -22.44 -5.48 15.74
N GLU A 273 -23.53 -6.05 15.23
CA GLU A 273 -23.53 -6.66 13.90
C GLU A 273 -23.21 -5.65 12.79
N GLU A 274 -23.71 -4.42 12.90
CA GLU A 274 -23.40 -3.35 11.95
C GLU A 274 -21.96 -2.87 12.08
N VAL A 275 -21.43 -2.81 13.31
CA VAL A 275 -20.03 -2.50 13.57
C VAL A 275 -19.14 -3.56 12.92
N ILE A 276 -19.39 -4.84 13.15
CA ILE A 276 -18.59 -5.95 12.61
C ILE A 276 -18.71 -6.06 11.09
N LYS A 277 -19.89 -5.81 10.50
CA LYS A 277 -20.07 -5.79 9.04
C LYS A 277 -19.21 -4.72 8.37
N LEU A 278 -19.09 -3.55 8.99
CA LEU A 278 -18.31 -2.44 8.47
C LEU A 278 -16.80 -2.60 8.70
N LEU A 279 -16.42 -3.56 9.54
CA LEU A 279 -15.04 -3.92 9.82
C LEU A 279 -14.52 -5.06 8.95
N ARG A 280 -15.38 -5.72 8.20
CA ARG A 280 -14.94 -6.72 7.23
C ARG A 280 -14.26 -5.98 6.06
N PRO A 281 -13.01 -6.30 5.72
CA PRO A 281 -12.35 -5.76 4.52
C PRO A 281 -13.04 -6.21 3.24
#